data_AF-A0A5C6M5R0-F1
#
_entry.id   AF-A0A5C6M5R0-F1
#
_cell.length_a   1.000
_cell.length_b   1.000
_cell.length_c   1.000
_cell.angle_alpha   90.00
_cell.angle_beta   90.00
_cell.angle_gamma   90.00
#
_symmetry.space_group_name_H-M   'P 1'
#
loop_
_entity.id
_entity.type
_entity.pdbx_description
1 polymer ?
#
loop_
_entity_poly.entity_id
_entity_poly.type
_entity_poly.pdbx_seq_one_letter_code
_entity_poly.pdbx_strand_id
1 'polypeptide(L)'
;MPFFEYSGRPGTVAAVGGGELPSEIAASVVQTVGDNGTVVIIPDAAEDPVAAAAQAAEYLQTAGVKPAAIVGRSTALDDVVRGQVLQALGTARAVWIPGGQQSRLYQAWQNTQLESSLQQLLQRGGMIAGSSAGAAIMSRIMIASGKDTPQLATGWDLIPAAIVDQHFSQRNRIGRSQQAVSLHPGTVGLGIDEGTAVLLTGRTLRTVGSGNVTLLLGACSYRPAETIVLPSGASADWTQLRRAARQRAAGVDPGLPQFGASTVSKGALVIVGGGGMPQSIVDRFVQLAGGENASIVVLPTAVPRDQADLRVPGFLARAGVKKVTVLDQRGPEEVNSETFRSALKEATGIWFGGGRQWNFVDAYENTNAVAAFHEVLQRGGVIAGSSAGATIQGEFLVRGHPLGNQVMMA
;
A
#
# COMPACT_ATOMS: atom_id res chain seq x y z
N MET A 1 11.54 -12.60 -3.95
CA MET A 1 10.78 -11.77 -4.93
C MET A 1 10.65 -10.38 -4.36
N PRO A 2 10.77 -9.29 -5.16
CA PRO A 2 10.44 -7.96 -4.66
C PRO A 2 8.94 -7.94 -4.35
N PHE A 3 8.61 -7.78 -3.07
CA PHE A 3 7.22 -7.69 -2.61
C PHE A 3 6.61 -6.41 -3.17
N PHE A 4 5.50 -6.51 -3.91
CA PHE A 4 4.73 -5.37 -4.39
C PHE A 4 4.52 -4.35 -3.25
N GLU A 5 4.99 -3.12 -3.42
CA GLU A 5 4.55 -2.04 -2.55
C GLU A 5 3.09 -1.74 -2.89
N TYR A 6 2.20 -2.03 -1.93
CA TYR A 6 0.76 -1.84 -2.08
C TYR A 6 0.35 -0.35 -2.11
N SER A 7 1.31 0.58 -2.12
CA SER A 7 1.10 2.03 -2.09
C SER A 7 0.41 2.60 -3.35
N GLY A 8 0.10 1.78 -4.37
CA GLY A 8 -0.43 2.28 -5.65
C GLY A 8 -1.51 1.45 -6.34
N ARG A 9 -2.11 0.42 -5.72
CA ARG A 9 -3.21 -0.32 -6.37
C ARG A 9 -4.54 0.43 -6.18
N PRO A 10 -5.27 0.75 -7.28
CA PRO A 10 -6.56 1.44 -7.17
C PRO A 10 -7.67 0.55 -6.63
N GLY A 11 -7.54 -0.77 -6.76
CA GLY A 11 -8.53 -1.73 -6.29
C GLY A 11 -8.59 -1.88 -4.78
N THR A 12 -9.68 -2.49 -4.32
CA THR A 12 -9.97 -2.69 -2.89
C THR A 12 -9.99 -4.16 -2.54
N VAL A 13 -9.36 -4.54 -1.44
CA VAL A 13 -9.47 -5.89 -0.86
C VAL A 13 -10.26 -5.80 0.44
N ALA A 14 -11.27 -6.65 0.61
CA ALA A 14 -12.08 -6.74 1.81
C ALA A 14 -12.03 -8.13 2.44
N ALA A 15 -11.46 -8.23 3.64
CA ALA A 15 -11.42 -9.46 4.42
C ALA A 15 -12.47 -9.38 5.55
N VAL A 16 -13.40 -10.32 5.59
CA VAL A 16 -14.49 -10.38 6.57
C VAL A 16 -14.23 -11.52 7.56
N GLY A 17 -14.39 -11.25 8.86
CA GLY A 17 -14.11 -12.21 9.93
C GLY A 17 -15.10 -13.37 10.02
N GLY A 18 -16.14 -13.42 9.18
CA GLY A 18 -17.21 -14.41 9.25
C GLY A 18 -18.42 -13.92 10.05
N GLY A 19 -19.36 -14.82 10.32
CA GLY A 19 -20.64 -14.44 10.93
C GLY A 19 -21.51 -13.65 9.96
N GLU A 20 -22.32 -12.74 10.50
CA GLU A 20 -23.12 -11.81 9.70
C GLU A 20 -22.22 -10.89 8.87
N LEU A 21 -22.58 -10.64 7.61
CA LEU A 21 -21.76 -9.83 6.71
C LEU A 21 -22.07 -8.34 6.93
N PRO A 22 -21.06 -7.46 7.11
CA PRO A 22 -21.30 -6.03 7.22
C PRO A 22 -21.94 -5.49 5.94
N SER A 23 -23.01 -4.69 6.08
CA SER A 23 -23.75 -4.13 4.95
C SER A 23 -22.89 -3.20 4.09
N GLU A 24 -21.86 -2.57 4.69
CA GLU A 24 -20.89 -1.72 4.01
C GLU A 24 -20.08 -2.49 2.96
N ILE A 25 -19.85 -3.79 3.17
CA ILE A 25 -19.16 -4.63 2.18
C ILE A 25 -20.07 -4.85 0.97
N ALA A 26 -21.34 -5.19 1.19
CA ALA A 26 -22.32 -5.35 0.12
C ALA A 26 -22.47 -4.04 -0.70
N ALA A 27 -22.62 -2.91 0.00
CA ALA A 27 -22.70 -1.59 -0.63
C ALA A 27 -21.45 -1.25 -1.46
N SER A 28 -20.26 -1.58 -0.95
CA SER A 28 -18.99 -1.38 -1.67
C SER A 28 -18.90 -2.24 -2.92
N VAL A 29 -19.39 -3.49 -2.88
CA VAL A 29 -19.47 -4.36 -4.06
C VAL A 29 -20.41 -3.75 -5.09
N VAL A 30 -21.62 -3.34 -4.70
CA VAL A 30 -22.60 -2.70 -5.60
C VAL A 30 -22.00 -1.47 -6.27
N GLN A 31 -21.35 -0.59 -5.50
CA GLN A 31 -20.69 0.60 -6.02
C GLN A 31 -19.58 0.26 -7.02
N THR A 32 -18.77 -0.76 -6.72
CA THR A 32 -17.65 -1.17 -7.59
C THR A 32 -18.14 -1.79 -8.91
N VAL A 33 -19.21 -2.57 -8.85
CA VAL A 33 -19.85 -3.22 -10.01
C VAL A 33 -20.49 -2.17 -10.91
N GLY A 34 -21.23 -1.21 -10.34
CA GLY A 34 -21.96 -0.21 -11.09
C GLY A 34 -22.98 -0.82 -12.05
N ASP A 35 -23.34 -0.10 -13.11
CA ASP A 35 -24.44 -0.51 -14.00
C ASP A 35 -24.10 -1.67 -14.93
N ASN A 36 -22.84 -1.77 -15.33
CA ASN A 36 -22.37 -2.66 -16.41
C ASN A 36 -21.26 -3.62 -15.97
N GLY A 37 -20.82 -3.57 -14.71
CA GLY A 37 -19.80 -4.48 -14.20
C GLY A 37 -20.39 -5.84 -13.83
N THR A 38 -19.51 -6.80 -13.58
CA THR A 38 -19.88 -8.13 -13.09
C THR A 38 -19.14 -8.48 -11.80
N VAL A 39 -19.76 -9.35 -11.00
CA VAL A 39 -19.18 -10.02 -9.83
C VAL A 39 -18.92 -11.48 -10.18
N VAL A 40 -17.70 -11.95 -9.94
CA VAL A 40 -17.38 -13.38 -10.01
C VAL A 40 -17.40 -13.97 -8.61
N ILE A 41 -18.12 -15.08 -8.41
CA ILE A 41 -18.14 -15.80 -7.13
C ILE A 41 -17.19 -17.00 -7.21
N ILE A 42 -16.28 -17.13 -6.25
CA ILE A 42 -15.33 -18.26 -6.09
C ILE A 42 -15.64 -19.00 -4.77
N PRO A 43 -16.55 -19.98 -4.78
CA PRO A 43 -17.07 -20.67 -3.61
C PRO A 43 -16.34 -21.99 -3.28
N ASP A 44 -15.19 -22.27 -3.90
CA ASP A 44 -14.49 -23.58 -3.78
C ASP A 44 -13.95 -23.88 -2.36
N ALA A 45 -14.11 -22.96 -1.41
CA ALA A 45 -13.90 -23.23 0.01
C ALA A 45 -14.96 -24.20 0.58
N ALA A 46 -16.18 -24.14 0.06
CA ALA A 46 -17.33 -24.82 0.64
C ALA A 46 -17.32 -26.34 0.37
N GLU A 47 -18.08 -27.08 1.19
CA GLU A 47 -18.38 -28.49 0.93
C GLU A 47 -19.36 -28.68 -0.21
N ASP A 48 -20.33 -27.78 -0.31
CA ASP A 48 -21.22 -27.64 -1.45
C ASP A 48 -20.98 -26.27 -2.09
N PRO A 49 -20.07 -26.19 -3.08
CA PRO A 49 -19.77 -24.93 -3.75
C PRO A 49 -20.95 -24.37 -4.55
N VAL A 50 -21.87 -25.22 -5.02
CA VAL A 50 -23.06 -24.78 -5.77
C VAL A 50 -24.03 -24.05 -4.82
N ALA A 51 -24.31 -24.64 -3.67
CA ALA A 51 -25.14 -23.99 -2.65
C ALA A 51 -24.48 -22.70 -2.13
N ALA A 52 -23.17 -22.71 -1.88
CA ALA A 52 -22.44 -21.53 -1.46
C ALA A 52 -22.45 -20.41 -2.52
N ALA A 53 -22.38 -20.75 -3.81
CA ALA A 53 -22.54 -19.79 -4.91
C ALA A 53 -23.95 -19.17 -4.91
N ALA A 54 -24.98 -19.99 -4.75
CA ALA A 54 -26.36 -19.54 -4.73
C ALA A 54 -26.64 -18.59 -3.55
N GLN A 55 -26.18 -18.93 -2.35
CA GLN A 55 -26.32 -18.07 -1.16
C GLN A 55 -25.56 -16.75 -1.31
N ALA A 56 -24.34 -16.80 -1.87
CA ALA A 56 -23.60 -15.58 -2.15
C ALA A 56 -24.28 -14.72 -3.21
N ALA A 57 -24.86 -15.33 -4.24
CA ALA A 57 -25.62 -14.62 -5.26
C ALA A 57 -26.88 -13.96 -4.68
N GLU A 58 -27.61 -14.65 -3.81
CA GLU A 58 -28.78 -14.10 -3.11
C GLU A 58 -28.39 -12.90 -2.24
N TYR A 59 -27.34 -13.03 -1.43
CA TYR A 59 -26.81 -11.94 -0.62
C TYR A 59 -26.48 -10.69 -1.45
N LEU A 60 -25.78 -10.87 -2.57
CA LEU A 60 -25.42 -9.77 -3.48
C LEU A 60 -26.65 -9.17 -4.17
N GLN A 61 -27.65 -9.97 -4.50
CA GLN A 61 -28.90 -9.50 -5.09
C GLN A 61 -29.72 -8.67 -4.11
N THR A 62 -29.85 -9.11 -2.86
CA THR A 62 -30.50 -8.35 -1.79
C THR A 62 -29.82 -7.00 -1.56
N ALA A 63 -28.50 -6.93 -1.73
CA ALA A 63 -27.74 -5.69 -1.64
C ALA A 63 -27.92 -4.75 -2.85
N GLY A 64 -28.46 -5.23 -3.98
CA GLY A 64 -28.72 -4.45 -5.18
C GLY A 64 -27.88 -4.79 -6.41
N VAL A 65 -27.08 -5.86 -6.37
CA VAL A 65 -26.38 -6.36 -7.57
C VAL A 65 -27.40 -7.04 -8.49
N LYS A 66 -27.46 -6.61 -9.76
CA LYS A 66 -28.37 -7.20 -10.76
C LYS A 66 -28.03 -8.70 -10.96
N PRO A 67 -29.01 -9.62 -11.03
CA PRO A 67 -28.73 -11.05 -11.22
C PRO A 67 -27.86 -11.35 -12.44
N ALA A 68 -28.07 -10.64 -13.56
CA ALA A 68 -27.28 -10.79 -14.78
C ALA A 68 -25.79 -10.37 -14.62
N ALA A 69 -25.46 -9.61 -13.58
CA ALA A 69 -24.10 -9.22 -13.27
C ALA A 69 -23.34 -10.28 -12.45
N ILE A 70 -24.02 -11.35 -11.99
CA ILE A 70 -23.41 -12.37 -11.13
C ILE A 70 -22.99 -13.58 -11.96
N VAL A 71 -21.69 -13.84 -11.97
CA VAL A 71 -21.09 -15.01 -12.57
C VAL A 71 -20.64 -15.95 -11.45
N GLY A 72 -21.56 -16.80 -10.99
CA GLY A 72 -21.27 -17.87 -10.04
C GLY A 72 -20.78 -19.10 -10.78
N ARG A 73 -19.50 -19.45 -10.65
CA ARG A 73 -18.92 -20.62 -11.31
C ARG A 73 -17.99 -21.34 -10.33
N SER A 74 -18.38 -22.54 -9.94
CA SER A 74 -17.53 -23.44 -9.16
C SER A 74 -17.83 -24.86 -9.49
N THR A 75 -16.76 -25.64 -9.62
CA THR A 75 -16.72 -27.09 -9.44
C THR A 75 -15.25 -27.51 -9.49
N ALA A 76 -14.58 -27.55 -8.34
CA ALA A 76 -13.19 -27.98 -8.25
C ALA A 76 -12.97 -29.32 -8.98
N LEU A 77 -12.14 -29.25 -10.05
CA LEU A 77 -11.47 -30.29 -10.86
C LEU A 77 -11.66 -30.19 -12.40
N ASP A 78 -12.55 -29.37 -12.94
CA ASP A 78 -12.69 -29.20 -14.41
C ASP A 78 -11.84 -28.02 -14.95
N ASP A 79 -10.87 -28.32 -15.83
CA ASP A 79 -10.03 -27.32 -16.52
C ASP A 79 -10.87 -26.35 -17.37
N VAL A 80 -11.98 -26.80 -17.96
CA VAL A 80 -12.88 -25.97 -18.78
C VAL A 80 -13.54 -24.91 -17.91
N VAL A 81 -14.08 -25.30 -16.76
CA VAL A 81 -14.72 -24.37 -15.82
C VAL A 81 -13.69 -23.39 -15.25
N ARG A 82 -12.48 -23.85 -14.91
CA ARG A 82 -11.39 -22.96 -14.49
C ARG A 82 -11.06 -21.93 -15.56
N GLY A 83 -10.95 -22.33 -16.82
CA GLY A 83 -10.75 -21.42 -17.96
C GLY A 83 -11.86 -20.39 -18.10
N GLN A 84 -13.11 -20.81 -17.93
CA GLN A 84 -14.29 -19.93 -17.96
C GLN A 84 -14.30 -18.89 -16.83
N VAL A 85 -13.88 -19.25 -15.62
CA VAL A 85 -13.75 -18.30 -14.51
C VAL A 85 -12.64 -17.30 -14.78
N LEU A 86 -11.47 -17.76 -15.23
CA LEU A 86 -10.33 -16.90 -15.57
C LEU A 86 -10.70 -15.91 -16.68
N GLN A 87 -11.47 -16.35 -17.68
CA GLN A 87 -12.00 -15.47 -18.71
C GLN A 87 -12.95 -14.41 -18.13
N ALA A 88 -13.84 -14.78 -17.21
CA ALA A 88 -14.77 -13.85 -16.57
C ALA A 88 -14.03 -12.79 -15.72
N LEU A 89 -12.94 -13.18 -15.04
CA LEU A 89 -12.09 -12.25 -14.28
C LEU A 89 -11.41 -11.18 -15.15
N GLY A 90 -11.27 -11.44 -16.46
CA GLY A 90 -10.72 -10.47 -17.42
C GLY A 90 -11.52 -9.18 -17.51
N THR A 91 -12.84 -9.23 -17.31
CA THR A 91 -13.74 -8.06 -17.39
C THR A 91 -14.49 -7.76 -16.11
N ALA A 92 -14.45 -8.66 -15.12
CA ALA A 92 -15.11 -8.47 -13.83
C ALA A 92 -14.63 -7.21 -13.10
N ARG A 93 -15.56 -6.62 -12.36
CA ARG A 93 -15.31 -5.48 -11.47
C ARG A 93 -15.20 -5.89 -10.01
N ALA A 94 -15.81 -7.01 -9.63
CA ALA A 94 -15.68 -7.53 -8.28
C ALA A 94 -15.54 -9.06 -8.24
N VAL A 95 -14.98 -9.55 -7.14
CA VAL A 95 -14.91 -10.98 -6.79
C VAL A 95 -15.45 -11.17 -5.38
N TRP A 96 -16.27 -12.19 -5.18
CA TRP A 96 -16.74 -12.62 -3.87
C TRP A 96 -16.26 -14.04 -3.56
N ILE A 97 -15.64 -14.24 -2.40
CA ILE A 97 -15.09 -15.52 -1.93
C ILE A 97 -15.82 -15.94 -0.64
N PRO A 98 -16.83 -16.83 -0.72
CA PRO A 98 -17.54 -17.36 0.44
C PRO A 98 -16.64 -18.11 1.44
N GLY A 99 -17.21 -18.39 2.62
CA GLY A 99 -16.59 -19.20 3.66
C GLY A 99 -16.54 -20.70 3.33
N GLY A 100 -15.88 -21.47 4.21
CA GLY A 100 -15.65 -22.90 4.05
C GLY A 100 -14.31 -23.31 4.65
N GLN A 101 -13.54 -24.14 3.93
CA GLN A 101 -12.18 -24.53 4.28
C GLN A 101 -11.18 -23.88 3.31
N GLN A 102 -10.32 -23.00 3.83
CA GLN A 102 -9.37 -22.22 3.03
C GLN A 102 -8.32 -23.05 2.28
N SER A 103 -7.97 -24.25 2.78
CA SER A 103 -7.08 -25.17 2.08
C SER A 103 -7.68 -25.68 0.76
N ARG A 104 -9.01 -25.78 0.65
CA ARG A 104 -9.69 -26.19 -0.58
C ARG A 104 -9.60 -25.13 -1.68
N LEU A 105 -9.68 -23.84 -1.31
CA LEU A 105 -9.44 -22.74 -2.24
C LEU A 105 -8.05 -22.83 -2.86
N TYR A 106 -7.02 -23.03 -2.02
CA TYR A 106 -5.65 -23.17 -2.52
C TYR A 106 -5.51 -24.38 -3.46
N GLN A 107 -6.01 -25.55 -3.05
CA GLN A 107 -5.92 -26.78 -3.84
C GLN A 107 -6.69 -26.71 -5.16
N ALA A 108 -7.85 -26.05 -5.19
CA ALA A 108 -8.67 -25.91 -6.38
C ALA A 108 -8.01 -25.04 -7.47
N TRP A 109 -7.15 -24.10 -7.07
CA TRP A 109 -6.59 -23.07 -7.95
C TRP A 109 -5.08 -23.07 -8.08
N GLN A 110 -4.38 -23.98 -7.40
CA GLN A 110 -2.93 -24.15 -7.55
C GLN A 110 -2.55 -24.42 -9.02
N ASN A 111 -1.40 -23.90 -9.45
CA ASN A 111 -0.90 -24.03 -10.83
C ASN A 111 -1.82 -23.43 -11.91
N THR A 112 -2.66 -22.44 -11.55
CA THR A 112 -3.49 -21.69 -12.50
C THR A 112 -3.08 -20.21 -12.56
N GLN A 113 -3.66 -19.45 -13.48
CA GLN A 113 -3.44 -18.00 -13.58
C GLN A 113 -4.31 -17.19 -12.60
N LEU A 114 -5.03 -17.83 -11.66
CA LEU A 114 -5.98 -17.14 -10.78
C LEU A 114 -5.33 -15.97 -10.03
N GLU A 115 -4.19 -16.20 -9.36
CA GLU A 115 -3.51 -15.14 -8.61
C GLU A 115 -3.23 -13.94 -9.53
N SER A 116 -2.63 -14.15 -10.71
CA SER A 116 -2.38 -13.06 -11.65
C SER A 116 -3.65 -12.34 -12.13
N SER A 117 -4.75 -13.08 -12.37
CA SER A 117 -6.03 -12.48 -12.78
C SER A 117 -6.65 -11.63 -11.66
N LEU A 118 -6.57 -12.07 -10.41
CA LEU A 118 -7.01 -11.30 -9.23
C LEU A 118 -6.16 -10.04 -9.06
N GLN A 119 -4.84 -10.13 -9.22
CA GLN A 119 -3.95 -8.96 -9.18
C GLN A 119 -4.28 -7.95 -10.29
N GLN A 120 -4.54 -8.41 -11.52
CA GLN A 120 -4.97 -7.54 -12.62
C GLN A 120 -6.32 -6.88 -12.36
N LEU A 121 -7.28 -7.59 -11.74
CA LEU A 121 -8.56 -7.01 -11.34
C LEU A 121 -8.37 -5.85 -10.36
N LEU A 122 -7.51 -6.02 -9.35
CA LEU A 122 -7.17 -4.94 -8.40
C LEU A 122 -6.44 -3.78 -9.10
N GLN A 123 -5.55 -4.06 -10.06
CA GLN A 123 -4.86 -3.02 -10.83
C GLN A 123 -5.82 -2.16 -11.66
N ARG A 124 -6.94 -2.73 -12.12
CA ARG A 124 -7.99 -1.99 -12.86
C ARG A 124 -9.01 -1.29 -11.96
N GLY A 125 -8.80 -1.29 -10.64
CA GLY A 125 -9.69 -0.64 -9.67
C GLY A 125 -10.87 -1.50 -9.21
N GLY A 126 -10.84 -2.81 -9.46
CA GLY A 126 -11.87 -3.73 -8.99
C GLY A 126 -11.74 -4.05 -7.49
N MET A 127 -12.74 -4.79 -6.97
CA MET A 127 -12.82 -5.19 -5.57
C MET A 127 -12.74 -6.72 -5.42
N ILE A 128 -11.99 -7.21 -4.44
CA ILE A 128 -12.02 -8.62 -4.03
C ILE A 128 -12.46 -8.68 -2.57
N ALA A 129 -13.57 -9.36 -2.30
CA ALA A 129 -14.10 -9.54 -0.96
C ALA A 129 -14.22 -11.02 -0.61
N GLY A 130 -13.99 -11.37 0.65
CA GLY A 130 -14.10 -12.74 1.10
C GLY A 130 -14.34 -12.89 2.59
N SER A 131 -15.08 -13.91 2.98
CA SER A 131 -15.50 -14.15 4.36
C SER A 131 -14.94 -15.44 4.92
N SER A 132 -14.50 -15.42 6.18
CA SER A 132 -13.92 -16.57 6.88
C SER A 132 -12.77 -17.20 6.06
N ALA A 133 -12.93 -18.40 5.50
CA ALA A 133 -11.92 -19.00 4.61
C ALA A 133 -11.49 -18.06 3.45
N GLY A 134 -12.43 -17.32 2.86
CA GLY A 134 -12.16 -16.34 1.82
C GLY A 134 -11.35 -15.12 2.30
N ALA A 135 -11.35 -14.81 3.60
CA ALA A 135 -10.47 -13.81 4.20
C ALA A 135 -9.07 -14.38 4.47
N ALA A 136 -8.98 -15.60 5.00
CA ALA A 136 -7.69 -16.24 5.32
C ALA A 136 -6.81 -16.44 4.07
N ILE A 137 -7.39 -16.86 2.93
CA ILE A 137 -6.67 -17.09 1.67
C ILE A 137 -6.01 -15.81 1.10
N MET A 138 -6.44 -14.63 1.54
CA MET A 138 -5.90 -13.34 1.06
C MET A 138 -4.45 -13.09 1.50
N SER A 139 -3.95 -13.85 2.47
CA SER A 139 -2.57 -13.77 2.96
C SER A 139 -1.63 -14.68 2.17
N ARG A 140 -0.37 -14.29 1.93
CA ARG A 140 0.62 -15.24 1.39
C ARG A 140 0.93 -16.35 2.39
N ILE A 141 1.16 -15.96 3.65
CA ILE A 141 1.30 -16.87 4.77
C ILE A 141 -0.07 -17.01 5.43
N MET A 142 -0.76 -18.09 5.13
CA MET A 142 -2.14 -18.34 5.55
C MET A 142 -2.18 -19.26 6.76
N ILE A 143 -2.97 -18.92 7.78
CA ILE A 143 -3.35 -19.88 8.83
C ILE A 143 -4.41 -20.82 8.24
N ALA A 144 -4.00 -22.01 7.82
CA ALA A 144 -4.86 -23.00 7.17
C ALA A 144 -5.72 -23.77 8.17
N SER A 145 -5.20 -24.01 9.38
CA SER A 145 -5.92 -24.71 10.45
C SER A 145 -5.23 -24.48 11.81
N GLY A 146 -5.66 -25.23 12.83
CA GLY A 146 -5.03 -25.26 14.15
C GLY A 146 -5.72 -24.37 15.18
N LYS A 147 -6.10 -24.92 16.33
CA LYS A 147 -6.85 -24.19 17.36
C LYS A 147 -5.94 -23.25 18.15
N ASP A 148 -4.93 -23.80 18.80
CA ASP A 148 -4.01 -23.05 19.67
C ASP A 148 -2.65 -22.81 19.01
N THR A 149 -2.22 -23.73 18.14
CA THR A 149 -1.00 -23.64 17.34
C THR A 149 -1.39 -23.50 15.86
N PRO A 150 -0.87 -22.48 15.14
CA PRO A 150 -1.23 -22.27 13.75
C PRO A 150 -0.58 -23.34 12.86
N GLN A 151 -1.37 -23.92 11.96
CA GLN A 151 -0.82 -24.66 10.81
C GLN A 151 -0.80 -23.72 9.62
N LEU A 152 0.41 -23.39 9.16
CA LEU A 152 0.62 -22.42 8.10
C LEU A 152 0.63 -23.09 6.73
N ALA A 153 0.08 -22.41 5.73
CA ALA A 153 0.12 -22.79 4.33
C ALA A 153 0.26 -21.55 3.44
N THR A 154 0.24 -21.77 2.13
CA THR A 154 0.30 -20.70 1.13
C THR A 154 -1.10 -20.19 0.78
N GLY A 155 -1.27 -18.88 0.67
CA GLY A 155 -2.44 -18.25 0.05
C GLY A 155 -2.06 -17.30 -1.09
N TRP A 156 -2.99 -16.44 -1.50
CA TRP A 156 -2.96 -15.70 -2.77
C TRP A 156 -2.32 -14.31 -2.72
N ASP A 157 -1.83 -13.87 -1.56
CA ASP A 157 -1.08 -12.60 -1.40
C ASP A 157 -1.83 -11.36 -1.93
N LEU A 158 -3.13 -11.30 -1.65
CA LEU A 158 -4.00 -10.17 -1.98
C LEU A 158 -3.82 -9.01 -1.00
N ILE A 159 -3.49 -9.31 0.25
CA ILE A 159 -3.10 -8.35 1.28
C ILE A 159 -1.61 -8.59 1.61
N PRO A 160 -0.67 -7.91 0.93
CA PRO A 160 0.74 -8.23 1.06
C PRO A 160 1.27 -8.00 2.47
N ALA A 161 2.05 -8.97 2.96
CA ALA A 161 2.60 -9.02 4.31
C ALA A 161 1.56 -9.06 5.44
N ALA A 162 0.32 -9.48 5.15
CA ALA A 162 -0.63 -9.86 6.20
C ALA A 162 -0.52 -11.35 6.57
N ILE A 163 -0.90 -11.65 7.81
CA ILE A 163 -1.42 -12.95 8.24
C ILE A 163 -2.83 -12.73 8.76
N VAL A 164 -3.84 -13.04 7.96
CA VAL A 164 -5.25 -12.86 8.31
C VAL A 164 -5.73 -14.02 9.16
N ASP A 165 -6.37 -13.69 10.26
CA ASP A 165 -7.14 -14.60 11.09
C ASP A 165 -8.57 -14.06 11.27
N GLN A 166 -9.54 -14.95 11.29
CA GLN A 166 -10.98 -14.68 11.22
C GLN A 166 -11.67 -15.29 12.44
N HIS A 167 -12.96 -15.03 12.67
CA HIS A 167 -13.69 -15.41 13.88
C HIS A 167 -12.89 -15.13 15.17
N PHE A 168 -12.16 -14.01 15.18
CA PHE A 168 -10.93 -13.88 15.94
C PHE A 168 -11.16 -13.93 17.44
N SER A 169 -11.92 -12.98 17.98
CA SER A 169 -12.27 -12.97 19.41
C SER A 169 -13.22 -14.11 19.76
N GLN A 170 -14.16 -14.45 18.87
CA GLN A 170 -15.17 -15.50 19.10
C GLN A 170 -14.54 -16.88 19.32
N ARG A 171 -13.34 -17.11 18.78
CA ARG A 171 -12.61 -18.38 18.91
C ARG A 171 -11.30 -18.25 19.68
N ASN A 172 -11.09 -17.13 20.39
CA ASN A 172 -9.90 -16.84 21.20
C ASN A 172 -8.56 -17.05 20.44
N ARG A 173 -8.46 -16.51 19.23
CA ARG A 173 -7.37 -16.82 18.28
C ARG A 173 -6.12 -15.96 18.44
N ILE A 174 -6.07 -15.07 19.42
CA ILE A 174 -4.92 -14.19 19.62
C ILE A 174 -3.59 -14.95 19.79
N GLY A 175 -3.59 -16.04 20.56
CA GLY A 175 -2.37 -16.83 20.81
C GLY A 175 -1.79 -17.45 19.55
N ARG A 176 -2.62 -18.10 18.73
CA ARG A 176 -2.15 -18.71 17.46
C ARG A 176 -1.70 -17.67 16.46
N SER A 177 -2.34 -16.50 16.39
CA SER A 177 -1.94 -15.43 15.47
C SER A 177 -0.64 -14.75 15.91
N GLN A 178 -0.45 -14.53 17.21
CA GLN A 178 0.84 -14.06 17.75
C GLN A 178 1.96 -15.05 17.44
N GLN A 179 1.71 -16.35 17.58
CA GLN A 179 2.67 -17.38 17.19
C GLN A 179 2.99 -17.32 15.68
N ALA A 180 1.98 -17.21 14.82
CA ALA A 180 2.18 -17.08 13.37
C ALA A 180 3.04 -15.85 13.01
N VAL A 181 2.77 -14.70 13.63
CA VAL A 181 3.58 -13.47 13.44
C VAL A 181 4.99 -13.65 13.99
N SER A 182 5.19 -14.35 15.10
CA SER A 182 6.54 -14.63 15.62
C SER A 182 7.39 -15.50 14.70
N LEU A 183 6.77 -16.44 13.98
CA LEU A 183 7.42 -17.27 12.97
C LEU A 183 7.72 -16.48 11.68
N HIS A 184 7.01 -15.37 11.46
CA HIS A 184 7.12 -14.52 10.27
C HIS A 184 7.10 -13.03 10.65
N PRO A 185 8.12 -12.51 11.35
CA PRO A 185 8.11 -11.17 11.94
C PRO A 185 8.03 -10.04 10.90
N GLY A 186 8.27 -10.33 9.63
CA GLY A 186 8.12 -9.39 8.50
C GLY A 186 6.67 -9.18 8.05
N THR A 187 5.70 -9.75 8.79
CA THR A 187 4.27 -9.66 8.52
C THR A 187 3.53 -8.96 9.65
N VAL A 188 2.32 -8.49 9.35
CA VAL A 188 1.37 -7.92 10.31
C VAL A 188 0.23 -8.92 10.47
N GLY A 189 -0.05 -9.35 11.69
CA GLY A 189 -1.23 -10.17 11.97
C GLY A 189 -2.49 -9.32 11.89
N LEU A 190 -3.53 -9.82 11.23
CA LEU A 190 -4.85 -9.19 11.08
C LEU A 190 -5.91 -10.11 11.67
N GLY A 191 -6.22 -9.95 12.95
CA GLY A 191 -7.32 -10.67 13.61
C GLY A 191 -8.64 -9.93 13.40
N ILE A 192 -9.61 -10.56 12.75
CA ILE A 192 -10.90 -9.94 12.37
C ILE A 192 -12.03 -10.68 13.09
N ASP A 193 -12.82 -9.93 13.87
CA ASP A 193 -14.00 -10.46 14.56
C ASP A 193 -15.13 -10.82 13.59
N GLU A 194 -16.05 -11.68 14.03
CA GLU A 194 -17.32 -11.88 13.32
C GLU A 194 -18.09 -10.57 13.18
N GLY A 195 -18.93 -10.43 12.14
CA GLY A 195 -19.69 -9.20 11.93
C GLY A 195 -18.83 -8.00 11.55
N THR A 196 -17.55 -8.21 11.20
CA THR A 196 -16.53 -7.18 11.02
C THR A 196 -15.72 -7.45 9.78
N ALA A 197 -15.29 -6.39 9.10
CA ALA A 197 -14.40 -6.49 7.95
C ALA A 197 -13.34 -5.40 7.97
N VAL A 198 -12.27 -5.68 7.25
CA VAL A 198 -11.26 -4.69 6.90
C VAL A 198 -11.31 -4.41 5.41
N LEU A 199 -11.37 -3.13 5.03
CA LEU A 199 -11.19 -2.68 3.65
C LEU A 199 -9.80 -2.09 3.49
N LEU A 200 -9.05 -2.57 2.50
CA LEU A 200 -7.73 -2.07 2.15
C LEU A 200 -7.75 -1.51 0.72
N THR A 201 -7.64 -0.18 0.60
CA THR A 201 -7.56 0.55 -0.67
C THR A 201 -6.32 1.44 -0.66
N GLY A 202 -5.40 1.21 -1.61
CA GLY A 202 -4.07 1.81 -1.53
C GLY A 202 -3.43 1.59 -0.15
N ARG A 203 -2.92 2.63 0.49
CA ARG A 203 -2.32 2.52 1.83
C ARG A 203 -3.32 2.42 2.99
N THR A 204 -4.59 2.70 2.76
CA THR A 204 -5.56 2.91 3.85
C THR A 204 -6.27 1.61 4.18
N LEU A 205 -6.10 1.18 5.43
CA LEU A 205 -6.83 0.08 6.04
C LEU A 205 -7.96 0.69 6.88
N ARG A 206 -9.22 0.29 6.64
CA ARG A 206 -10.40 0.77 7.39
C ARG A 206 -11.21 -0.39 7.95
N THR A 207 -11.57 -0.32 9.23
CA THR A 207 -12.47 -1.28 9.86
C THR A 207 -13.94 -0.87 9.66
N VAL A 208 -14.80 -1.83 9.30
CA VAL A 208 -16.26 -1.64 9.18
C VAL A 208 -17.01 -2.81 9.84
N GLY A 209 -18.31 -2.64 10.07
CA GLY A 209 -19.14 -3.63 10.76
C GLY A 209 -19.25 -3.35 12.26
N SER A 210 -19.40 -4.41 13.06
CA SER A 210 -19.85 -4.31 14.45
C SER A 210 -18.79 -4.60 15.53
N GLY A 211 -17.69 -5.27 15.17
CA GLY A 211 -16.62 -5.65 16.09
C GLY A 211 -15.29 -4.93 15.81
N ASN A 212 -14.18 -5.59 16.16
CA ASN A 212 -12.84 -5.03 16.05
C ASN A 212 -11.96 -5.75 15.02
N VAL A 213 -10.94 -5.03 14.56
CA VAL A 213 -9.77 -5.61 13.89
C VAL A 213 -8.57 -5.43 14.81
N THR A 214 -7.89 -6.52 15.13
CA THR A 214 -6.68 -6.53 15.95
C THR A 214 -5.44 -6.68 15.07
N LEU A 215 -4.58 -5.67 15.08
CA LEU A 215 -3.28 -5.69 14.41
C LEU A 215 -2.21 -6.23 15.36
N LEU A 216 -1.35 -7.11 14.86
CA LEU A 216 -0.27 -7.73 15.63
C LEU A 216 1.08 -7.49 14.94
N LEU A 217 2.06 -6.96 15.67
CA LEU A 217 3.46 -6.86 15.25
C LEU A 217 4.35 -7.71 16.14
N GLY A 218 5.30 -8.42 15.54
CA GLY A 218 6.26 -9.27 16.26
C GLY A 218 7.24 -8.47 17.12
N ALA A 219 7.76 -9.09 18.17
CA ALA A 219 8.87 -8.53 18.94
C ALA A 219 10.17 -8.56 18.13
N CYS A 220 11.10 -7.66 18.45
CA CYS A 220 12.49 -7.70 17.98
C CYS A 220 13.44 -7.31 19.13
N SER A 221 14.75 -7.30 18.87
CA SER A 221 15.79 -7.00 19.88
C SER A 221 15.64 -5.65 20.58
N TYR A 222 14.96 -4.68 19.96
CA TYR A 222 14.85 -3.30 20.43
C TYR A 222 13.39 -2.82 20.63
N ARG A 223 12.38 -3.66 20.34
CA ARG A 223 10.96 -3.34 20.58
C ARG A 223 10.16 -4.59 21.00
N PRO A 224 9.28 -4.49 22.02
CA PRO A 224 8.37 -5.58 22.36
C PRO A 224 7.37 -5.83 21.23
N ALA A 225 6.70 -6.99 21.27
CA ALA A 225 5.52 -7.25 20.45
C ALA A 225 4.44 -6.19 20.73
N GLU A 226 3.66 -5.86 19.72
CA GLU A 226 2.69 -4.78 19.79
C GLU A 226 1.33 -5.26 19.29
N THR A 227 0.27 -4.86 19.99
CA THR A 227 -1.12 -5.18 19.67
C THR A 227 -1.91 -3.90 19.60
N ILE A 228 -2.54 -3.65 18.45
CA ILE A 228 -3.33 -2.43 18.20
C ILE A 228 -4.75 -2.89 17.87
N VAL A 229 -5.73 -2.37 18.60
CA VAL A 229 -7.16 -2.67 18.35
C VAL A 229 -7.79 -1.52 17.60
N LEU A 230 -8.34 -1.82 16.42
CA LEU A 230 -9.06 -0.89 15.57
C LEU A 230 -10.57 -1.17 15.68
N PRO A 231 -11.34 -0.33 16.39
CA PRO A 231 -12.80 -0.46 16.42
C PRO A 231 -13.41 -0.10 15.05
N SER A 232 -14.67 -0.44 14.86
CA SER A 232 -15.42 -0.03 13.66
C SER A 232 -15.30 1.48 13.40
N GLY A 233 -15.05 1.83 12.13
CA GLY A 233 -14.80 3.20 11.68
C GLY A 233 -13.35 3.67 11.80
N ALA A 234 -12.50 2.99 12.57
CA ALA A 234 -11.08 3.33 12.68
C ALA A 234 -10.31 3.02 11.39
N SER A 235 -9.21 3.74 11.18
CA SER A 235 -8.32 3.55 10.04
C SER A 235 -6.86 3.43 10.48
N ALA A 236 -6.06 2.70 9.71
CA ALA A 236 -4.61 2.60 9.87
C ALA A 236 -3.89 2.68 8.53
N ASP A 237 -2.62 3.05 8.56
CA ASP A 237 -1.75 3.10 7.39
C ASP A 237 -1.06 1.75 7.19
N TRP A 238 -1.52 0.98 6.21
CA TRP A 238 -0.99 -0.35 5.90
C TRP A 238 0.46 -0.31 5.43
N THR A 239 0.86 0.73 4.68
CA THR A 239 2.26 0.87 4.24
C THR A 239 3.18 1.08 5.43
N GLN A 240 2.77 1.91 6.40
CA GLN A 240 3.52 2.10 7.64
C GLN A 240 3.62 0.81 8.45
N LEU A 241 2.52 0.09 8.66
CA LEU A 241 2.51 -1.18 9.41
C LEU A 241 3.44 -2.22 8.77
N ARG A 242 3.45 -2.31 7.43
CA ARG A 242 4.36 -3.18 6.69
C ARG A 242 5.83 -2.79 6.86
N ARG A 243 6.13 -1.48 6.82
CA ARG A 243 7.50 -0.99 7.10
C ARG A 243 7.93 -1.34 8.51
N ALA A 244 7.06 -1.14 9.50
CA ALA A 244 7.33 -1.49 10.90
C ALA A 244 7.59 -3.00 11.08
N ALA A 245 6.77 -3.87 10.47
CA ALA A 245 6.99 -5.32 10.50
C ALA A 245 8.33 -5.71 9.84
N ARG A 246 8.63 -5.18 8.65
CA ARG A 246 9.91 -5.43 7.97
C ARG A 246 11.11 -4.98 8.77
N GLN A 247 11.03 -3.80 9.39
CA GLN A 247 12.10 -3.27 10.24
C GLN A 247 12.35 -4.16 11.45
N ARG A 248 11.27 -4.61 12.12
CA ARG A 248 11.34 -5.57 13.22
C ARG A 248 12.00 -6.88 12.77
N ALA A 249 11.65 -7.39 11.59
CA ALA A 249 12.21 -8.61 11.01
C ALA A 249 13.68 -8.50 10.59
N ALA A 250 14.14 -7.31 10.18
CA ALA A 250 15.54 -7.09 9.83
C ALA A 250 16.47 -7.25 11.04
N GLY A 251 15.96 -7.13 12.26
CA GLY A 251 16.73 -7.29 13.51
C GLY A 251 17.77 -6.20 13.76
N VAL A 252 17.93 -5.27 12.82
CA VAL A 252 18.78 -4.08 12.94
C VAL A 252 18.01 -3.03 13.72
N ASP A 253 18.48 -2.74 14.93
CA ASP A 253 18.05 -1.56 15.65
C ASP A 253 18.50 -0.34 14.83
N PRO A 254 17.59 0.52 14.34
CA PRO A 254 17.99 1.76 13.68
C PRO A 254 18.84 2.66 14.59
N GLY A 255 18.85 2.39 15.90
CA GLY A 255 19.58 3.15 16.89
C GLY A 255 19.01 4.55 17.07
N LEU A 256 19.64 5.30 17.96
CA LEU A 256 19.52 6.75 17.91
C LEU A 256 20.37 7.28 16.76
N PRO A 257 19.96 8.39 16.12
CA PRO A 257 20.84 9.17 15.24
C PRO A 257 22.25 9.27 15.81
N GLN A 258 23.25 8.88 15.03
CA GLN A 258 24.62 9.27 15.35
C GLN A 258 24.87 10.64 14.73
N PHE A 259 24.73 11.69 15.52
CA PHE A 259 24.99 13.05 15.07
C PHE A 259 26.50 13.26 14.87
N GLY A 260 26.98 12.99 13.66
CA GLY A 260 28.28 13.46 13.20
C GLY A 260 28.22 14.94 12.80
N ALA A 261 29.37 15.58 12.65
CA ALA A 261 29.44 16.88 11.99
C ALA A 261 29.11 16.68 10.49
N SER A 262 27.85 16.88 10.11
CA SER A 262 27.43 16.80 8.71
C SER A 262 27.96 18.00 7.94
N THR A 263 29.10 17.84 7.27
CA THR A 263 29.64 18.85 6.35
C THR A 263 29.24 18.52 4.92
N VAL A 264 28.56 19.46 4.25
CA VAL A 264 28.38 19.42 2.80
C VAL A 264 29.71 19.81 2.16
N SER A 265 30.59 18.82 1.95
CA SER A 265 31.98 19.06 1.50
C SER A 265 32.07 19.60 0.07
N LYS A 266 31.03 19.39 -0.73
CA LYS A 266 30.87 19.89 -2.11
C LYS A 266 29.39 20.24 -2.36
N GLY A 267 29.16 21.29 -3.13
CA GLY A 267 27.82 21.78 -3.44
C GLY A 267 27.19 22.58 -2.29
N ALA A 268 25.87 22.72 -2.32
CA ALA A 268 25.13 23.48 -1.31
C ALA A 268 23.74 22.89 -1.04
N LEU A 269 23.24 23.10 0.18
CA LEU A 269 21.85 22.86 0.55
C LEU A 269 21.16 24.21 0.81
N VAL A 270 19.94 24.37 0.32
CA VAL A 270 19.08 25.53 0.58
C VAL A 270 17.78 25.05 1.22
N ILE A 271 17.67 25.26 2.53
CA ILE A 271 16.56 24.77 3.36
C ILE A 271 15.58 25.93 3.57
N VAL A 272 14.38 25.85 2.99
CA VAL A 272 13.43 26.97 3.03
C VAL A 272 12.16 26.63 3.81
N GLY A 273 11.79 27.51 4.74
CA GLY A 273 10.52 27.44 5.46
C GLY A 273 9.30 27.53 4.53
N GLY A 274 8.12 27.25 5.08
CA GLY A 274 6.84 27.51 4.40
C GLY A 274 6.46 29.00 4.42
N GLY A 275 5.45 29.38 3.62
CA GLY A 275 4.88 30.73 3.64
C GLY A 275 5.37 31.69 2.55
N GLY A 276 6.17 31.22 1.61
CA GLY A 276 6.71 32.00 0.48
C GLY A 276 8.24 32.04 0.50
N MET A 277 8.84 32.46 -0.62
CA MET A 277 10.30 32.53 -0.74
C MET A 277 10.76 33.96 -1.02
N PRO A 278 11.64 34.55 -0.18
CA PRO A 278 12.26 35.82 -0.48
C PRO A 278 13.09 35.77 -1.77
N GLN A 279 13.07 36.83 -2.56
CA GLN A 279 13.81 36.91 -3.83
C GLN A 279 15.32 36.64 -3.63
N SER A 280 15.89 37.12 -2.52
CA SER A 280 17.31 36.88 -2.20
C SER A 280 17.68 35.40 -2.06
N ILE A 281 16.74 34.54 -1.62
CA ILE A 281 16.96 33.09 -1.53
C ILE A 281 16.86 32.46 -2.93
N VAL A 282 15.93 32.92 -3.75
CA VAL A 282 15.81 32.49 -5.15
C VAL A 282 17.09 32.82 -5.92
N ASP A 283 17.56 34.06 -5.83
CA ASP A 283 18.77 34.53 -6.50
C ASP A 283 19.98 33.72 -6.03
N ARG A 284 20.10 33.47 -4.72
CA ARG A 284 21.17 32.67 -4.16
C ARG A 284 21.13 31.22 -4.65
N PHE A 285 19.95 30.61 -4.71
CA PHE A 285 19.78 29.25 -5.25
C PHE A 285 20.19 29.19 -6.72
N VAL A 286 19.73 30.13 -7.55
CA VAL A 286 20.06 30.18 -8.98
C VAL A 286 21.57 30.42 -9.18
N GLN A 287 22.18 31.31 -8.40
CA GLN A 287 23.63 31.52 -8.42
C GLN A 287 24.40 30.23 -8.11
N LEU A 288 24.01 29.51 -7.06
CA LEU A 288 24.62 28.23 -6.67
C LEU A 288 24.40 27.14 -7.72
N ALA A 289 23.28 27.18 -8.46
CA ALA A 289 22.99 26.25 -9.54
C ALA A 289 23.75 26.57 -10.85
N GLY A 290 24.53 27.66 -10.92
CA GLY A 290 25.31 28.05 -12.10
C GLY A 290 24.73 29.23 -12.90
N GLY A 291 23.80 29.99 -12.33
CA GLY A 291 23.23 31.19 -12.94
C GLY A 291 22.49 30.89 -14.24
N GLU A 292 22.85 31.59 -15.33
CA GLU A 292 22.24 31.37 -16.65
C GLU A 292 22.50 29.98 -17.24
N ASN A 293 23.58 29.31 -16.81
CA ASN A 293 23.93 27.97 -17.25
C ASN A 293 23.29 26.87 -16.39
N ALA A 294 22.42 27.25 -15.45
CA ALA A 294 21.77 26.30 -14.56
C ALA A 294 20.84 25.34 -15.32
N SER A 295 20.94 24.06 -14.97
CA SER A 295 20.06 22.97 -15.38
C SER A 295 19.35 22.46 -14.13
N ILE A 296 18.12 22.90 -13.91
CA ILE A 296 17.39 22.70 -12.66
C ILE A 296 16.29 21.65 -12.82
N VAL A 297 16.32 20.62 -11.97
CA VAL A 297 15.27 19.61 -11.89
C VAL A 297 14.32 19.95 -10.74
N VAL A 298 13.02 20.01 -11.04
CA VAL A 298 11.95 20.24 -10.05
C VAL A 298 11.21 18.94 -9.76
N LEU A 299 11.09 18.62 -8.47
CA LEU A 299 10.49 17.40 -7.93
C LEU A 299 9.21 17.76 -7.14
N PRO A 300 8.04 17.85 -7.79
CA PRO A 300 6.75 18.15 -7.14
C PRO A 300 6.13 16.93 -6.43
N THR A 301 6.92 15.95 -6.01
CA THR A 301 6.46 14.67 -5.47
C THR A 301 5.72 14.81 -4.14
N ALA A 302 5.90 15.90 -3.39
CA ALA A 302 5.20 16.14 -2.13
C ALA A 302 3.67 16.25 -2.27
N VAL A 303 3.11 16.38 -3.47
CA VAL A 303 1.66 16.51 -3.71
C VAL A 303 1.16 15.52 -4.78
N PRO A 304 -0.15 15.22 -4.82
CA PRO A 304 -0.78 14.49 -5.91
C PRO A 304 -0.43 15.09 -7.29
N ARG A 305 -0.38 14.27 -8.35
CA ARG A 305 0.06 14.71 -9.68
C ARG A 305 -0.79 15.82 -10.26
N ASP A 306 -2.11 15.72 -10.09
CA ASP A 306 -3.11 16.72 -10.49
C ASP A 306 -3.02 18.03 -9.70
N GLN A 307 -2.25 18.04 -8.61
CA GLN A 307 -2.01 19.20 -7.74
C GLN A 307 -0.56 19.72 -7.84
N ALA A 308 0.23 19.22 -8.79
CA ALA A 308 1.63 19.60 -8.93
C ALA A 308 1.79 21.11 -9.09
N ASP A 309 2.69 21.69 -8.27
CA ASP A 309 2.85 23.14 -8.20
C ASP A 309 3.66 23.69 -9.39
N LEU A 310 2.94 24.26 -10.37
CA LEU A 310 3.55 24.95 -11.52
C LEU A 310 4.19 26.30 -11.16
N ARG A 311 4.02 26.81 -9.92
CA ARG A 311 4.65 28.05 -9.49
C ARG A 311 6.17 27.91 -9.42
N VAL A 312 6.68 26.72 -9.10
CA VAL A 312 8.12 26.49 -8.97
C VAL A 312 8.85 26.69 -10.30
N PRO A 313 8.49 25.98 -11.40
CA PRO A 313 9.07 26.27 -12.71
C PRO A 313 8.90 27.73 -13.13
N GLY A 314 7.73 28.33 -12.82
CA GLY A 314 7.43 29.71 -13.19
C GLY A 314 8.35 30.75 -12.54
N PHE A 315 8.69 30.63 -11.25
CA PHE A 315 9.59 31.60 -10.62
C PHE A 315 11.05 31.38 -11.05
N LEU A 316 11.47 30.13 -11.31
CA LEU A 316 12.81 29.84 -11.81
C LEU A 316 13.04 30.44 -13.20
N ALA A 317 12.03 30.34 -14.07
CA ALA A 317 12.06 30.99 -15.38
C ALA A 317 12.16 32.52 -15.25
N ARG A 318 11.40 33.15 -14.34
CA ARG A 318 11.51 34.59 -14.06
C ARG A 318 12.86 35.00 -13.48
N ALA A 319 13.55 34.10 -12.78
CA ALA A 319 14.89 34.31 -12.27
C ALA A 319 16.00 34.07 -13.32
N GLY A 320 15.64 33.83 -14.60
CA GLY A 320 16.60 33.72 -15.70
C GLY A 320 17.13 32.31 -15.97
N VAL A 321 16.58 31.27 -15.34
CA VAL A 321 16.98 29.88 -15.58
C VAL A 321 16.43 29.40 -16.93
N LYS A 322 17.33 29.02 -17.85
CA LYS A 322 16.97 28.61 -19.23
C LYS A 322 16.53 27.15 -19.33
N LYS A 323 17.04 26.26 -18.47
CA LYS A 323 16.76 24.82 -18.48
C LYS A 323 16.12 24.38 -17.16
N VAL A 324 14.79 24.22 -17.17
CA VAL A 324 14.01 23.69 -16.06
C VAL A 324 13.31 22.41 -16.50
N THR A 325 13.56 21.30 -15.81
CA THR A 325 12.93 20.00 -16.07
C THR A 325 12.06 19.62 -14.88
N VAL A 326 10.79 19.33 -15.11
CA VAL A 326 9.89 18.81 -14.06
C VAL A 326 9.82 17.29 -14.19
N LEU A 327 10.12 16.58 -13.10
CA LEU A 327 9.99 15.13 -13.04
C LEU A 327 8.77 14.76 -12.21
N ASP A 328 7.75 14.19 -12.86
CA ASP A 328 6.44 13.91 -12.26
C ASP A 328 6.29 12.46 -11.76
N GLN A 329 7.38 11.67 -11.77
CA GLN A 329 7.41 10.30 -11.26
C GLN A 329 7.07 10.26 -9.76
N ARG A 330 6.24 9.29 -9.33
CA ARG A 330 5.70 9.23 -7.95
C ARG A 330 5.96 7.93 -7.20
N GLY A 331 6.39 6.86 -7.87
CA GLY A 331 6.64 5.56 -7.25
C GLY A 331 8.04 5.01 -7.49
N PRO A 332 8.47 4.00 -6.72
CA PRO A 332 9.80 3.41 -6.82
C PRO A 332 10.17 2.88 -8.21
N GLU A 333 9.21 2.31 -8.93
CA GLU A 333 9.42 1.83 -10.30
C GLU A 333 9.70 2.98 -11.27
N GLU A 334 8.93 4.07 -11.15
CA GLU A 334 9.04 5.21 -12.04
C GLU A 334 10.31 6.02 -11.83
N VAL A 335 10.71 6.24 -10.57
CA VAL A 335 11.93 6.99 -10.24
C VAL A 335 13.21 6.20 -10.60
N ASN A 336 13.08 4.89 -10.82
CA ASN A 336 14.16 4.07 -11.33
C ASN A 336 14.29 4.08 -12.86
N SER A 337 13.41 4.79 -13.58
CA SER A 337 13.48 4.93 -15.04
C SER A 337 14.75 5.66 -15.50
N GLU A 338 15.20 5.35 -16.72
CA GLU A 338 16.36 6.02 -17.31
C GLU A 338 16.11 7.53 -17.50
N THR A 339 14.87 7.93 -17.84
CA THR A 339 14.46 9.33 -17.95
C THR A 339 14.71 10.09 -16.65
N PHE A 340 14.28 9.53 -15.51
CA PHE A 340 14.48 10.16 -14.20
C PHE A 340 15.97 10.30 -13.87
N ARG A 341 16.75 9.24 -14.12
CA ARG A 341 18.19 9.22 -13.83
C ARG A 341 18.99 10.18 -14.72
N SER A 342 18.72 10.18 -16.03
CA SER A 342 19.41 11.03 -16.99
C SER A 342 19.19 12.52 -16.70
N ALA A 343 17.96 12.91 -16.33
CA ALA A 343 17.66 14.28 -15.93
C ALA A 343 18.50 14.72 -14.70
N LEU A 344 18.70 13.84 -13.72
CA LEU A 344 19.51 14.14 -12.52
C LEU A 344 21.02 14.14 -12.77
N LYS A 345 21.52 13.36 -13.75
CA LYS A 345 22.94 13.37 -14.15
C LYS A 345 23.38 14.74 -14.68
N GLU A 346 22.52 15.39 -15.45
CA GLU A 346 22.77 16.72 -16.04
C GLU A 346 22.35 17.88 -15.14
N ALA A 347 21.75 17.60 -13.97
CA ALA A 347 21.26 18.64 -13.08
C ALA A 347 22.43 19.32 -12.35
N THR A 348 22.41 20.65 -12.35
CA THR A 348 23.24 21.51 -11.51
C THR A 348 22.47 22.02 -10.29
N GLY A 349 21.14 21.96 -10.34
CA GLY A 349 20.24 22.25 -9.23
C GLY A 349 19.09 21.25 -9.12
N ILE A 350 18.70 20.87 -7.90
CA ILE A 350 17.45 20.15 -7.62
C ILE A 350 16.56 21.01 -6.74
N TRP A 351 15.26 20.97 -7.00
CA TRP A 351 14.24 21.58 -6.15
C TRP A 351 13.18 20.57 -5.70
N PHE A 352 13.09 20.33 -4.39
CA PHE A 352 11.98 19.59 -3.79
C PHE A 352 10.80 20.50 -3.45
N GLY A 353 9.62 20.19 -3.99
CA GLY A 353 8.38 20.92 -3.70
C GLY A 353 7.89 20.76 -2.24
N GLY A 354 6.96 21.63 -1.85
CA GLY A 354 6.25 21.53 -0.57
C GLY A 354 5.00 20.65 -0.67
N GLY A 355 4.51 20.15 0.48
CA GLY A 355 3.35 19.25 0.54
C GLY A 355 3.47 18.26 1.69
N ARG A 356 3.39 16.97 1.40
CA ARG A 356 3.51 15.85 2.34
C ARG A 356 4.83 15.11 2.19
N GLN A 357 5.59 15.00 3.28
CA GLN A 357 6.92 14.40 3.31
C GLN A 357 6.90 12.91 2.93
N TRP A 358 5.86 12.17 3.34
CA TRP A 358 5.78 10.74 3.08
C TRP A 358 5.71 10.38 1.59
N ASN A 359 5.23 11.28 0.72
CA ASN A 359 5.24 11.02 -0.71
C ASN A 359 6.68 10.91 -1.25
N PHE A 360 7.63 11.66 -0.68
CA PHE A 360 9.04 11.51 -1.03
C PHE A 360 9.62 10.19 -0.51
N VAL A 361 9.31 9.83 0.74
CA VAL A 361 9.77 8.55 1.31
C VAL A 361 9.23 7.39 0.48
N ASP A 362 7.94 7.39 0.16
CA ASP A 362 7.31 6.34 -0.64
C ASP A 362 7.85 6.27 -2.08
N ALA A 363 8.28 7.40 -2.66
CA ALA A 363 8.85 7.43 -3.99
C ALA A 363 10.33 7.01 -4.02
N TYR A 364 11.14 7.47 -3.05
CA TYR A 364 12.60 7.49 -3.17
C TYR A 364 13.33 6.53 -2.22
N GLU A 365 12.73 6.16 -1.08
CA GLU A 365 13.34 5.24 -0.12
C GLU A 365 13.69 3.92 -0.82
N ASN A 366 14.90 3.39 -0.57
CA ASN A 366 15.41 2.16 -1.20
C ASN A 366 15.47 2.19 -2.74
N THR A 367 15.59 3.38 -3.35
CA THR A 367 15.83 3.54 -4.79
C THR A 367 17.16 4.23 -5.09
N ASN A 368 17.59 4.20 -6.35
CA ASN A 368 18.79 4.94 -6.78
C ASN A 368 18.58 6.46 -6.85
N ALA A 369 17.37 6.97 -6.59
CA ALA A 369 17.09 8.41 -6.58
C ALA A 369 17.92 9.13 -5.51
N VAL A 370 18.01 8.56 -4.29
CA VAL A 370 18.77 9.16 -3.18
C VAL A 370 20.25 9.30 -3.52
N ALA A 371 20.86 8.24 -4.10
CA ALA A 371 22.24 8.29 -4.56
C ALA A 371 22.43 9.38 -5.64
N ALA A 372 21.53 9.45 -6.63
CA ALA A 372 21.59 10.46 -7.68
C ALA A 372 21.48 11.91 -7.14
N PHE A 373 20.68 12.13 -6.08
CA PHE A 373 20.64 13.44 -5.40
C PHE A 373 21.99 13.78 -4.78
N HIS A 374 22.62 12.85 -4.05
CA HIS A 374 23.95 13.08 -3.49
C HIS A 374 25.02 13.32 -4.55
N GLU A 375 24.95 12.65 -5.70
CA GLU A 375 25.87 12.89 -6.81
C GLU A 375 25.78 14.33 -7.35
N VAL A 376 24.61 14.97 -7.33
CA VAL A 376 24.49 16.41 -7.67
C VAL A 376 25.33 17.27 -6.73
N LEU A 377 25.26 17.03 -5.42
CA LEU A 377 26.10 17.73 -4.44
C LEU A 377 27.58 17.45 -4.64
N GLN A 378 27.95 16.18 -4.86
CA GLN A 378 29.35 15.77 -5.09
C GLN A 378 29.99 16.46 -6.30
N ARG A 379 29.20 16.82 -7.31
CA ARG A 379 29.63 17.58 -8.49
C ARG A 379 29.62 19.11 -8.29
N GLY A 380 29.26 19.58 -7.10
CA GLY A 380 29.22 21.01 -6.77
C GLY A 380 27.86 21.69 -7.02
N GLY A 381 26.82 20.91 -7.35
CA GLY A 381 25.47 21.43 -7.54
C GLY A 381 24.77 21.78 -6.23
N VAL A 382 23.54 22.31 -6.35
CA VAL A 382 22.72 22.72 -5.21
C VAL A 382 21.44 21.91 -5.10
N ILE A 383 21.06 21.53 -3.88
CA ILE A 383 19.74 20.98 -3.59
C ILE A 383 18.98 21.98 -2.74
N ALA A 384 17.77 22.30 -3.16
CA ALA A 384 16.87 23.18 -2.43
C ALA A 384 15.52 22.50 -2.18
N GLY A 385 14.79 23.00 -1.20
CA GLY A 385 13.40 22.61 -1.02
C GLY A 385 12.66 23.51 -0.06
N SER A 386 11.33 23.51 -0.17
CA SER A 386 10.44 24.26 0.72
C SER A 386 9.52 23.32 1.50
N SER A 387 9.27 23.63 2.78
CA SER A 387 8.33 22.88 3.62
C SER A 387 8.68 21.38 3.68
N ALA A 388 7.86 20.49 3.10
CA ALA A 388 8.19 19.07 3.01
C ALA A 388 9.53 18.81 2.31
N GLY A 389 9.83 19.55 1.22
CA GLY A 389 11.09 19.45 0.50
C GLY A 389 12.30 20.01 1.26
N ALA A 390 12.06 20.88 2.24
CA ALA A 390 13.10 21.30 3.19
C ALA A 390 13.36 20.20 4.23
N THR A 391 12.28 19.60 4.73
CA THR A 391 12.34 18.60 5.82
C THR A 391 12.98 17.29 5.36
N ILE A 392 12.74 16.86 4.11
CA ILE A 392 13.28 15.60 3.57
C ILE A 392 14.81 15.58 3.41
N GLN A 393 15.46 16.74 3.49
CA GLN A 393 16.91 16.86 3.43
C GLN A 393 17.60 16.55 4.76
N GLY A 394 16.83 16.46 5.86
CA GLY A 394 17.36 16.03 7.15
C GLY A 394 17.63 14.52 7.17
N GLU A 395 18.64 14.12 7.94
CA GLU A 395 18.95 12.70 8.17
C GLU A 395 17.81 11.98 8.93
N PHE A 396 17.11 12.71 9.80
CA PHE A 396 15.94 12.24 10.53
C PHE A 396 14.72 13.11 10.21
N LEU A 397 13.63 12.45 9.85
CA LEU A 397 12.45 13.09 9.32
C LEU A 397 11.28 13.06 10.31
N VAL A 398 10.85 14.24 10.74
CA VAL A 398 9.53 14.41 11.38
C VAL A 398 8.49 14.57 10.27
N ARG A 399 7.79 13.48 9.94
CA ARG A 399 6.97 13.39 8.70
C ARG A 399 5.47 13.59 8.88
N GLY A 400 4.93 13.50 10.10
CA GLY A 400 3.48 13.43 10.31
C GLY A 400 2.85 12.15 9.77
N HIS A 401 1.70 11.74 10.32
CA HIS A 401 1.04 10.50 9.90
C HIS A 401 0.26 10.68 8.59
N PRO A 402 0.30 9.73 7.65
CA PRO A 402 -0.34 9.92 6.34
C PRO A 402 -1.86 10.05 6.39
N LEU A 403 -2.50 9.53 7.46
CA LEU A 403 -3.94 9.68 7.71
C LEU A 403 -4.34 10.91 8.53
N GLY A 404 -3.40 11.73 9.02
CA GLY A 404 -3.74 12.89 9.85
C GLY A 404 -2.54 13.62 10.47
N ASN A 405 -2.75 14.85 10.92
CA ASN A 405 -1.68 15.72 11.45
C ASN A 405 -1.45 15.60 12.97
N GLN A 406 -2.17 14.72 13.67
CA GLN A 406 -2.08 14.58 15.13
C GLN A 406 -0.95 13.66 15.61
N VAL A 407 -0.49 12.76 14.74
CA VAL A 407 0.63 11.87 15.03
C VAL A 407 1.83 12.38 14.24
N MET A 408 2.86 12.88 14.94
CA MET A 408 4.01 13.55 14.33
C MET A 408 5.13 12.59 13.94
N MET A 409 5.28 11.51 14.70
CA MET A 409 6.31 10.47 14.53
C MET A 409 5.60 9.12 14.53
N ALA A 410 5.66 8.42 13.39
CA ALA A 410 4.87 7.23 13.12
C ALA A 410 5.73 6.15 12.45
#